data_AF-A0A6I9MMH8-F1
#
_entry.id   AF-A0A6I9MMH8-F1
#
_cell.length_a   1.000
_cell.length_b   1.000
_cell.length_c   1.000
_cell.angle_alpha   90.00
_cell.angle_beta   90.00
_cell.angle_gamma   90.00
#
_symmetry.space_group_name_H-M   'P 1'
#
loop_
_entity.id
_entity.type
_entity.pdbx_description
1 polymer ?
#
loop_
_entity_poly.entity_id
_entity_poly.type
_entity_poly.pdbx_seq_one_letter_code
_entity_poly.pdbx_strand_id
1 'polypeptide(L)'
;MFLMTSFNVLSQLIDEQVLCVHGGLSPDIKTLDQIRTIERNQEIPHKGAFCDLVWSDPEDVDTWAISPRGAGWLFGSKVTNEFVHINNLKLICRAHQLVHEGYKFMFDEKLVTVWSAPNYCYRCGNIASIMVFKDVNRREPKLFRAVPDSERVIPPRTTTPYFL
;
A
#
# COMPACT_ATOMS: atom_id res chain seq x y z
N MET A 1 -7.18 8.18 -1.06
CA MET A 1 -5.75 8.27 -0.66
C MET A 1 -5.63 7.62 0.70
N PHE A 2 -5.00 6.44 0.80
CA PHE A 2 -4.74 5.81 2.10
C PHE A 2 -3.43 6.39 2.65
N LEU A 3 -3.53 7.38 3.54
CA LEU A 3 -2.39 7.96 4.26
C LEU A 3 -2.21 7.23 5.60
N MET A 4 -1.24 6.31 5.64
CA MET A 4 -0.76 5.73 6.90
C MET A 4 0.51 6.47 7.33
N THR A 5 0.40 7.32 8.35
CA THR A 5 1.54 7.91 9.08
C THR A 5 1.60 7.29 10.48
N SER A 6 2.72 7.42 11.18
CA SER A 6 3.13 6.62 12.36
C SER A 6 2.18 6.52 13.57
N PHE A 7 1.07 7.28 13.61
CA PHE A 7 -0.01 7.14 14.61
C PHE A 7 -1.32 6.53 14.05
N ASN A 8 -1.36 6.22 12.76
CA ASN A 8 -2.56 5.77 12.04
C ASN A 8 -2.70 4.23 12.02
N VAL A 9 -3.90 3.81 11.62
CA VAL A 9 -4.32 2.42 11.39
C VAL A 9 -3.32 1.67 10.49
N LEU A 10 -2.81 0.51 10.92
CA LEU A 10 -1.87 -0.33 10.15
C LEU A 10 -2.50 -1.04 8.95
N SER A 11 -3.77 -1.36 9.07
CA SER A 11 -4.53 -2.00 8.00
C SER A 11 -6.01 -1.72 8.20
N GLN A 12 -6.74 -1.56 7.10
CA GLN A 12 -8.19 -1.46 7.12
C GLN A 12 -8.81 -2.66 6.43
N LEU A 13 -9.94 -3.13 6.94
CA LEU A 13 -10.74 -4.16 6.28
C LEU A 13 -12.03 -3.51 5.75
N ILE A 14 -12.34 -3.74 4.48
CA ILE A 14 -13.60 -3.28 3.84
C ILE A 14 -14.47 -4.52 3.62
N ASP A 15 -15.70 -4.47 4.14
CA ASP A 15 -16.71 -5.53 4.03
C ASP A 15 -16.16 -6.94 4.34
N GLU A 16 -15.21 -7.02 5.27
CA GLU A 16 -14.54 -8.26 5.71
C GLU A 16 -13.77 -9.03 4.62
N GLN A 17 -13.68 -8.51 3.40
CA GLN A 17 -13.13 -9.23 2.24
C GLN A 17 -12.04 -8.47 1.49
N VAL A 18 -11.81 -7.18 1.78
CA VAL A 18 -10.71 -6.41 1.17
C VAL A 18 -9.80 -5.87 2.24
N LEU A 19 -8.56 -6.37 2.28
CA LEU A 19 -7.53 -5.87 3.18
C LEU A 19 -6.79 -4.71 2.52
N CYS A 20 -6.76 -3.56 3.19
CA CYS A 20 -5.98 -2.40 2.79
C CYS A 20 -4.75 -2.25 3.69
N VAL A 21 -3.55 -2.23 3.10
CA VAL A 21 -2.26 -1.98 3.78
C VAL A 21 -1.44 -0.99 2.98
N HIS A 22 -0.48 -0.28 3.59
CA HIS A 22 0.39 0.62 2.81
C HIS A 22 1.43 -0.17 1.99
N GLY A 23 2.25 -0.95 2.70
CA GLY A 23 3.28 -1.82 2.17
C GLY A 23 2.68 -3.10 1.62
N GLY A 24 2.84 -4.21 2.33
CA GLY A 24 2.38 -5.50 1.84
C GLY A 24 2.22 -6.50 2.97
N LEU A 25 2.52 -7.77 2.67
CA LEU A 25 2.41 -8.85 3.64
C LEU A 25 3.72 -9.01 4.44
N SER A 26 3.63 -9.74 5.56
CA SER A 26 4.77 -10.10 6.42
C SER A 26 4.86 -11.62 6.58
N PRO A 27 6.07 -12.21 6.60
CA PRO A 27 6.24 -13.63 6.93
C PRO A 27 5.81 -13.97 8.36
N ASP A 28 5.77 -12.98 9.26
CA ASP A 28 5.34 -13.15 10.66
C ASP A 28 3.82 -13.10 10.83
N ILE A 29 3.07 -12.74 9.77
CA ILE A 29 1.62 -12.52 9.80
C ILE A 29 0.95 -13.45 8.79
N LYS A 30 0.25 -14.45 9.32
CA LYS A 30 -0.60 -15.39 8.57
C LYS A 30 -2.08 -15.03 8.65
N THR A 31 -2.51 -14.39 9.73
CA THR A 31 -3.93 -14.06 9.96
C THR A 31 -4.17 -12.56 10.21
N LEU A 32 -5.38 -12.09 9.92
CA LEU A 32 -5.82 -10.73 10.21
C LEU A 32 -5.75 -10.40 11.71
N ASP A 33 -5.99 -11.38 12.58
CA ASP A 33 -5.92 -11.19 14.03
C ASP A 33 -4.51 -10.87 14.51
N GLN A 34 -3.47 -11.42 13.89
CA GLN A 34 -2.10 -11.07 14.21
C GLN A 34 -1.77 -9.61 13.90
N ILE A 35 -2.43 -9.00 12.91
CA ILE A 35 -2.28 -7.57 12.63
C ILE A 35 -2.87 -6.73 13.77
N ARG A 36 -3.98 -7.17 14.37
CA ARG A 36 -4.67 -6.46 15.46
C ARG A 36 -3.85 -6.44 16.75
N THR A 37 -2.94 -7.40 16.95
CA THR A 37 -2.10 -7.51 18.15
C THR A 37 -0.79 -6.74 18.06
N ILE A 38 -0.51 -6.06 16.94
CA ILE A 38 0.74 -5.30 16.76
C ILE A 38 0.70 -4.04 17.64
N GLU A 39 1.69 -3.88 18.52
CA GLU A 39 1.94 -2.62 19.21
C GLU A 39 2.40 -1.58 18.19
N ARG A 40 1.56 -0.58 17.95
CA ARG A 40 1.77 0.43 16.91
C ARG A 40 2.03 1.83 17.47
N ASN A 41 1.90 2.02 18.78
CA ASN A 41 2.20 3.30 19.44
C ASN A 41 3.72 3.45 19.67
N GLN A 42 4.46 3.34 18.58
CA GLN A 42 5.92 3.43 18.55
C GLN A 42 6.37 3.84 17.15
N GLU A 43 7.62 4.27 17.03
CA GLU A 43 8.24 4.41 15.72
C GLU A 43 8.29 3.07 14.99
N ILE A 44 8.22 3.10 13.65
CA ILE A 44 8.27 1.88 12.84
C ILE A 44 9.62 1.20 13.09
N PRO A 45 9.64 -0.04 13.63
CA PRO A 45 10.89 -0.75 13.86
C PRO A 45 11.63 -1.03 12.54
N HIS A 46 12.93 -1.29 12.60
CA HIS A 46 13.71 -1.66 11.41
C HIS A 46 13.37 -3.05 10.84
N LYS A 47 12.68 -3.91 11.60
CA LYS A 47 12.33 -5.28 11.21
C LYS A 47 11.06 -5.78 11.89
N GLY A 48 10.49 -6.85 11.35
CA GLY A 48 9.33 -7.56 11.89
C GLY A 48 8.01 -7.04 11.34
N ALA A 49 6.92 -7.67 11.78
CA ALA A 49 5.54 -7.48 11.31
C ALA A 49 5.13 -6.03 10.99
N PHE A 50 5.39 -5.08 11.90
CA PHE A 50 5.05 -3.67 11.68
C PHE A 50 5.85 -3.06 10.51
N CYS A 51 7.17 -3.29 10.48
CA CYS A 51 8.03 -2.84 9.38
C CYS A 51 7.53 -3.40 8.04
N ASP A 52 7.28 -4.71 8.00
CA ASP A 52 6.91 -5.43 6.78
C ASP A 52 5.56 -4.95 6.20
N LEU A 53 4.55 -4.71 7.05
CA LEU A 53 3.25 -4.19 6.60
C LEU A 53 3.35 -2.81 5.94
N VAL A 54 4.42 -2.05 6.21
CA VAL A 54 4.67 -0.72 5.65
C VAL A 54 5.66 -0.75 4.48
N TRP A 55 6.61 -1.69 4.46
CA TRP A 55 7.73 -1.69 3.52
C TRP A 55 7.77 -2.85 2.52
N SER A 56 7.01 -3.93 2.74
CA SER A 56 7.01 -5.07 1.83
C SER A 56 6.36 -4.76 0.48
N ASP A 57 6.83 -5.42 -0.56
CA ASP A 57 6.44 -5.21 -1.95
C ASP A 57 6.08 -6.52 -2.68
N PRO A 58 5.02 -6.54 -3.49
CA PRO A 58 4.77 -7.65 -4.40
C PRO A 58 5.80 -7.67 -5.53
N GLU A 59 6.26 -8.86 -5.90
CA GLU A 59 7.19 -9.07 -7.03
C GLU A 59 6.91 -10.41 -7.72
N ASP A 60 7.41 -10.59 -8.94
CA ASP A 60 7.36 -11.84 -9.71
C ASP A 60 8.32 -12.91 -9.16
N VAL A 61 8.16 -13.23 -7.87
CA VAL A 61 8.80 -14.33 -7.15
C VAL A 61 7.73 -15.34 -6.72
N ASP A 62 8.15 -16.55 -6.38
CA ASP A 62 7.23 -17.59 -5.93
C ASP A 62 6.72 -17.35 -4.50
N THR A 63 7.64 -17.07 -3.58
CA THR A 63 7.35 -16.95 -2.14
C THR A 63 7.88 -15.65 -1.55
N TRP A 64 8.88 -15.69 -0.67
CA TRP A 64 9.51 -14.52 -0.06
C TRP A 64 10.91 -14.31 -0.63
N ALA A 65 11.30 -13.06 -0.82
CA ALA A 65 12.69 -12.69 -1.11
C ALA A 65 13.08 -11.41 -0.35
N ILE A 66 14.38 -11.19 -0.20
CA ILE A 66 14.90 -10.02 0.51
C ILE A 66 14.56 -8.75 -0.28
N SER A 67 14.01 -7.75 0.39
CA SER A 67 13.72 -6.44 -0.22
C SER A 67 15.01 -5.68 -0.55
N PRO A 68 15.18 -5.18 -1.79
CA PRO A 68 16.31 -4.32 -2.14
C PRO A 68 16.20 -2.93 -1.49
N ARG A 69 15.07 -2.60 -0.83
CA ARG A 69 14.89 -1.33 -0.11
C ARG A 69 15.63 -1.27 1.23
N GLY A 70 16.15 -2.41 1.71
CA GLY A 70 16.77 -2.53 3.02
C GLY A 70 15.78 -2.66 4.19
N ALA A 71 14.47 -2.74 3.91
CA ALA A 71 13.40 -2.98 4.87
C ALA A 71 12.24 -3.74 4.21
N GLY A 72 11.52 -4.55 4.99
CA GLY A 72 10.44 -5.41 4.50
C GLY A 72 10.92 -6.57 3.61
N TRP A 73 9.97 -7.18 2.92
CA TRP A 73 10.20 -8.33 2.04
C TRP A 73 9.60 -8.12 0.66
N LEU A 74 10.16 -8.80 -0.34
CA LEU A 74 9.45 -9.09 -1.58
C LEU A 74 8.57 -10.32 -1.35
N PHE A 75 7.35 -10.30 -1.88
CA PHE A 75 6.44 -11.44 -1.79
C PHE A 75 5.73 -11.75 -3.10
N GLY A 76 5.50 -13.04 -3.30
CA GLY A 76 5.03 -13.63 -4.53
C GLY A 76 3.56 -13.99 -4.57
N SER A 77 3.19 -14.63 -5.67
CA SER A 77 1.83 -15.13 -5.90
C SER A 77 1.40 -16.18 -4.87
N LYS A 78 2.29 -17.11 -4.46
CA LYS A 78 1.93 -18.17 -3.50
C LYS A 78 1.60 -17.59 -2.12
N VAL A 79 2.42 -16.64 -1.64
CA VAL A 79 2.18 -15.93 -0.38
C VAL A 79 0.85 -15.19 -0.40
N THR A 80 0.61 -14.43 -1.49
CA THR A 80 -0.64 -13.68 -1.67
C THR A 80 -1.84 -14.62 -1.67
N ASN A 81 -1.78 -15.70 -2.45
CA ASN A 81 -2.85 -16.68 -2.57
C ASN A 81 -3.17 -17.37 -1.24
N GLU A 82 -2.14 -17.79 -0.51
CA GLU A 82 -2.28 -18.42 0.81
C GLU A 82 -2.90 -17.45 1.81
N PHE A 83 -2.38 -16.24 1.92
CA PHE A 83 -2.90 -15.24 2.85
C PHE A 83 -4.37 -14.88 2.55
N VAL A 84 -4.71 -14.69 1.27
CA VAL A 84 -6.08 -14.41 0.83
C VAL A 84 -7.00 -15.59 1.17
N HIS A 85 -6.55 -16.83 0.96
CA HIS A 85 -7.32 -18.02 1.27
C HIS A 85 -7.57 -18.19 2.78
N ILE A 86 -6.51 -18.14 3.60
CA ILE A 86 -6.58 -18.30 5.06
C ILE A 86 -7.54 -17.29 5.69
N ASN A 87 -7.52 -16.05 5.20
CA ASN A 87 -8.28 -14.94 5.77
C ASN A 87 -9.62 -14.70 5.08
N ASN A 88 -10.05 -15.59 4.18
CA ASN A 88 -11.29 -15.46 3.40
C ASN A 88 -11.44 -14.09 2.70
N LEU A 89 -10.32 -13.57 2.18
CA LEU A 89 -10.29 -12.30 1.46
C LEU A 89 -10.59 -12.52 -0.02
N LYS A 90 -10.93 -11.44 -0.72
CA LYS A 90 -11.00 -11.38 -2.18
C LYS A 90 -9.88 -10.54 -2.79
N LEU A 91 -9.39 -9.55 -2.04
CA LEU A 91 -8.42 -8.58 -2.55
C LEU A 91 -7.55 -8.03 -1.43
N ILE A 92 -6.27 -7.86 -1.73
CA ILE A 92 -5.36 -7.00 -0.97
C ILE A 92 -5.16 -5.71 -1.77
N CYS A 93 -5.55 -4.57 -1.20
CA CYS A 93 -5.34 -3.25 -1.78
C CYS A 93 -4.15 -2.58 -1.08
N ARG A 94 -3.18 -2.11 -1.86
CA ARG A 94 -1.94 -1.55 -1.33
C ARG A 94 -1.45 -0.31 -2.08
N ALA A 95 -0.38 0.33 -1.60
CA ALA A 95 0.21 1.53 -2.20
C ALA A 95 1.74 1.37 -2.40
N HIS A 96 2.56 2.28 -1.86
CA HIS A 96 4.03 2.25 -1.76
C HIS A 96 4.87 2.23 -3.07
N GLN A 97 4.55 1.36 -4.03
CA GLN A 97 5.23 1.28 -5.32
C GLN A 97 4.62 2.25 -6.31
N LEU A 98 5.49 3.04 -6.96
CA LEU A 98 5.10 3.86 -8.09
C LEU A 98 4.59 2.96 -9.22
N VAL A 99 3.40 3.25 -9.72
CA VAL A 99 2.83 2.63 -10.92
C VAL A 99 2.54 3.73 -11.93
N HIS A 100 3.09 3.61 -13.13
CA HIS A 100 2.99 4.65 -14.16
C HIS A 100 1.54 4.92 -14.59
N GLU A 101 0.73 3.87 -14.63
CA GLU A 101 -0.69 3.85 -14.98
C GLU A 101 -1.59 4.20 -13.78
N GLY A 102 -1.01 4.52 -12.63
CA GLY A 102 -1.73 4.90 -11.40
C GLY A 102 -2.30 3.72 -10.61
N TYR A 103 -2.49 2.54 -11.21
CA TYR A 103 -2.79 1.30 -10.50
C TYR A 103 -2.30 0.06 -11.28
N LYS A 104 -2.04 -1.05 -10.58
CA LYS A 104 -1.62 -2.32 -11.18
C LYS A 104 -2.20 -3.49 -10.40
N PHE A 105 -2.87 -4.41 -11.09
CA PHE A 105 -3.27 -5.70 -10.52
C PHE A 105 -2.15 -6.72 -10.66
N MET A 106 -2.01 -7.59 -9.68
CA MET A 106 -1.06 -8.72 -9.66
C MET A 106 -1.74 -9.96 -9.09
N PHE A 107 -1.14 -11.12 -9.38
CA PHE A 107 -1.49 -12.41 -8.77
C PHE A 107 -2.98 -12.76 -8.94
N ASP A 108 -3.44 -12.88 -10.19
CA ASP A 108 -4.83 -13.17 -10.55
C ASP A 108 -5.83 -12.16 -9.97
N GLU A 109 -5.46 -10.88 -10.01
CA GLU A 109 -6.21 -9.75 -9.45
C GLU A 109 -6.52 -9.84 -7.94
N LYS A 110 -5.82 -10.71 -7.19
CA LYS A 110 -5.96 -10.78 -5.74
C LYS A 110 -5.15 -9.72 -5.01
N LEU A 111 -4.27 -9.01 -5.72
CA LEU A 111 -3.56 -7.85 -5.21
C LEU A 111 -3.68 -6.68 -6.18
N VAL A 112 -3.89 -5.48 -5.64
CA VAL A 112 -3.84 -4.24 -6.41
C VAL A 112 -2.96 -3.20 -5.73
N THR A 113 -2.04 -2.63 -6.50
CA THR A 113 -1.29 -1.44 -6.13
C THR A 113 -2.02 -0.21 -6.66
N VAL A 114 -2.27 0.78 -5.81
CA VAL A 114 -2.93 2.05 -6.13
C VAL A 114 -2.00 3.20 -5.78
N TRP A 115 -1.75 4.08 -6.74
CA TRP A 115 -0.87 5.23 -6.60
C TRP A 115 -1.63 6.53 -6.85
N SER A 116 -1.68 7.43 -5.85
CA SER A 116 -2.49 8.65 -5.91
C SER A 116 -1.70 9.95 -6.08
N ALA A 117 -0.39 9.89 -6.37
CA ALA A 117 0.45 11.08 -6.56
C ALA A 117 0.88 11.24 -8.03
N PRO A 118 0.17 12.03 -8.85
CA PRO A 118 0.48 12.15 -10.27
C PRO A 118 1.75 12.98 -10.47
N ASN A 119 2.48 12.70 -11.55
CA ASN A 119 3.80 13.27 -11.83
C ASN A 119 4.69 13.30 -10.59
N TYR A 120 4.92 12.12 -10.00
CA TYR A 120 5.61 11.99 -8.74
C TYR A 120 6.97 12.70 -8.75
N CYS A 121 7.22 13.48 -7.70
CA CYS A 121 8.39 14.35 -7.56
C CYS A 121 8.66 15.27 -8.78
N TYR A 122 7.62 15.62 -9.54
CA TYR A 122 7.69 16.44 -10.76
C TYR A 122 8.59 15.88 -11.87
N ARG A 123 8.87 14.58 -11.83
CA ARG A 123 9.85 13.93 -12.72
C ARG A 123 9.34 12.65 -13.35
N CYS A 124 8.46 11.91 -12.69
CA CYS A 124 8.09 10.57 -13.12
C CYS A 124 7.03 10.55 -14.24
N GLY A 125 6.25 11.62 -14.44
CA GLY A 125 5.22 11.69 -15.48
C GLY A 125 4.07 10.68 -15.34
N ASN A 126 3.99 9.93 -14.24
CA ASN A 126 2.94 8.94 -14.00
C ASN A 126 1.57 9.61 -13.86
N ILE A 127 0.52 8.87 -14.21
CA ILE A 127 -0.84 9.20 -13.80
C ILE A 127 -1.10 8.69 -12.39
N ALA A 128 -2.19 9.15 -11.78
CA ALA A 128 -2.62 8.72 -10.47
C ALA A 128 -4.02 8.12 -10.52
N SER A 129 -4.36 7.36 -9.50
CA SER A 129 -5.67 6.77 -9.35
C SER A 129 -6.16 6.79 -7.90
N ILE A 130 -7.48 6.65 -7.75
CA ILE A 130 -8.13 6.17 -6.53
C ILE A 130 -8.94 4.92 -6.88
N MET A 131 -8.95 3.91 -6.01
CA MET A 131 -9.85 2.77 -6.16
C MET A 131 -11.16 3.04 -5.43
N VAL A 132 -12.27 3.01 -6.15
CA VAL A 132 -13.61 3.19 -5.59
C VAL A 132 -14.29 1.84 -5.46
N PHE A 133 -14.70 1.49 -4.25
CA PHE A 133 -15.48 0.29 -3.97
C PHE A 133 -16.95 0.69 -3.79
N LYS A 134 -17.84 0.12 -4.61
CA LYS A 134 -19.29 0.15 -4.35
C LYS A 134 -19.70 -1.00 -3.44
N ASP A 135 -19.06 -2.15 -3.65
CA ASP A 135 -19.09 -3.35 -2.82
C ASP A 135 -17.81 -4.17 -3.12
N VAL A 136 -17.64 -5.29 -2.41
CA VAL A 136 -16.50 -6.22 -2.56
C VAL A 136 -16.25 -6.73 -3.98
N ASN A 137 -17.29 -6.82 -4.82
CA ASN A 137 -17.21 -7.32 -6.18
C ASN A 137 -17.19 -6.20 -7.22
N ARG A 138 -17.65 -5.00 -6.86
CA ARG A 138 -17.76 -3.83 -7.74
C ARG A 138 -16.76 -2.76 -7.33
N ARG A 139 -15.59 -2.83 -7.97
CA ARG A 139 -14.47 -1.90 -7.82
C ARG A 139 -14.18 -1.17 -9.13
N GLU A 140 -13.87 0.12 -9.05
CA GLU A 140 -13.60 0.98 -10.21
C GLU A 140 -12.41 1.92 -9.92
N PRO A 141 -11.33 1.88 -10.72
CA PRO A 141 -10.26 2.86 -10.61
C PRO A 141 -10.69 4.18 -11.28
N LYS A 142 -10.60 5.29 -10.53
CA LYS A 142 -10.75 6.64 -11.08
C LYS A 142 -9.38 7.25 -11.29
N LEU A 143 -9.03 7.53 -12.54
CA LEU A 143 -7.75 8.09 -12.95
C LEU A 143 -7.75 9.62 -12.95
N PHE A 144 -6.62 10.22 -12.60
CA PHE A 144 -6.41 11.66 -12.67
C PHE A 144 -4.94 12.00 -12.95
N ARG A 145 -4.71 13.19 -13.51
CA ARG A 145 -3.40 13.70 -13.89
C ARG A 145 -2.97 14.84 -12.96
N ALA A 146 -1.70 15.19 -13.03
CA ALA A 146 -1.19 16.38 -12.36
C ALA A 146 -1.87 17.62 -12.98
N VAL A 147 -2.18 18.59 -12.13
CA VAL A 147 -2.60 19.91 -12.61
C VAL A 147 -1.46 20.52 -13.44
N PRO A 148 -1.76 21.24 -14.53
CA PRO A 148 -0.74 21.96 -15.28
C PRO A 148 0.08 22.89 -14.38
N ASP A 149 1.37 23.04 -14.67
CA ASP A 149 2.25 23.89 -13.86
C ASP A 149 1.76 25.35 -13.80
N SER A 150 1.09 25.84 -14.85
CA SER A 150 0.46 27.16 -14.91
C SER A 150 -0.67 27.38 -13.91
N GLU A 151 -1.33 26.30 -13.47
CA GLU A 151 -2.47 26.33 -12.55
C GLU A 151 -2.08 25.86 -11.14
N ARG A 152 -0.79 25.61 -10.93
CA ARG A 152 -0.29 25.05 -9.68
C ARG A 152 -0.25 26.11 -8.59
N VAL A 153 -1.00 25.86 -7.52
CA VAL A 153 -0.91 26.64 -6.28
C VAL A 153 0.30 26.17 -5.48
N ILE A 154 1.27 27.06 -5.25
CA ILE A 154 2.39 26.81 -4.34
C ILE A 154 1.92 27.22 -2.94
N PRO A 155 1.78 26.28 -1.99
CA PRO A 155 1.41 26.65 -0.63
C PRO A 155 2.49 27.54 -0.02
N PRO A 156 2.12 28.57 0.76
CA PRO A 156 3.10 29.37 1.48
C PRO A 156 3.95 28.48 2.39
N ARG A 157 5.26 28.73 2.43
CA ARG A 157 6.19 28.01 3.30
C ARG A 157 5.79 28.25 4.75
N THR A 158 5.11 27.28 5.33
CA THR A 158 4.81 27.26 6.76
C THR A 158 5.83 26.33 7.39
N THR A 159 6.82 26.88 8.09
CA THR A 159 7.78 26.08 8.85
C THR A 159 7.04 25.47 10.03
N THR A 160 6.71 24.18 9.95
CA THR A 160 6.25 23.42 11.12
C THR A 160 7.44 23.24 12.07
N PRO A 161 7.37 23.72 13.34
CA PRO A 161 8.51 23.74 14.25
C PRO A 161 8.96 22.35 14.77
N TYR A 162 8.28 21.28 14.38
CA TYR A 162 8.46 19.93 14.95
C TYR A 162 9.55 19.06 14.27
N PHE A 163 10.33 19.60 13.33
CA PHE A 163 11.43 18.88 12.67
C PHE A 163 12.77 19.61 12.81
N LEU A 164 13.08 20.12 14.01
CA LEU A 164 14.42 20.56 14.39
C LEU A 164 14.99 19.63 15.46
#